data_AF-A0A932JA83-F1
#
_entry.id   AF-A0A932JA83-F1
#
_cell.length_a   1.000
_cell.length_b   1.000
_cell.length_c   1.000
_cell.angle_alpha   90.00
_cell.angle_beta   90.00
_cell.angle_gamma   90.00
#
_symmetry.space_group_name_H-M   'P 1'
#
loop_
_entity.id
_entity.type
_entity.pdbx_description
1 polymer ?
#
loop_
_entity_poly.entity_id
_entity_poly.type
_entity_poly.pdbx_seq_one_letter_code
_entity_poly.pdbx_strand_id
1 'polypeptide(L)'
;MDRIQLLHWLDQIYSTHDTEIDCETLREILPVYVDAEITGNGRTPLGDRLVPVTVHLAQCPDCAEEHAALLTVARMLADGALPQAEKLLATFEEEETLEGEVV
;
A
#
# COMPACT_ATOMS: atom_id res chain seq x y z
N MET A 1 -9.96 23.90 -24.64
CA MET A 1 -9.99 22.66 -23.85
C MET A 1 -10.80 21.65 -24.62
N ASP A 2 -10.20 20.50 -24.94
CA ASP A 2 -10.89 19.42 -25.66
C ASP A 2 -11.69 18.51 -24.70
N ARG A 3 -12.46 17.57 -25.26
CA ARG A 3 -13.31 16.66 -24.48
C ARG A 3 -12.52 15.75 -23.52
N ILE A 4 -11.31 15.33 -23.90
CA ILE A 4 -10.49 14.44 -23.07
C ILE A 4 -9.89 15.25 -21.91
N GLN A 5 -9.39 16.44 -22.19
CA GLN A 5 -8.91 17.38 -21.16
C GLN A 5 -10.01 17.74 -20.17
N LEU A 6 -11.24 17.97 -20.64
CA LEU A 6 -12.39 18.24 -19.78
C LEU A 6 -12.70 17.06 -18.85
N LEU A 7 -12.70 15.83 -19.39
CA LEU A 7 -13.00 14.64 -18.59
C LEU A 7 -11.92 14.38 -17.53
N HIS A 8 -10.65 14.54 -17.87
CA HIS A 8 -9.54 14.42 -16.92
C HIS A 8 -9.60 15.49 -15.83
N TRP A 9 -9.91 16.73 -16.21
CA TRP A 9 -10.08 17.82 -15.25
C TRP A 9 -11.27 17.62 -14.31
N LEU A 10 -12.39 17.11 -14.83
CA LEU A 10 -13.54 16.75 -14.02
C LEU A 10 -13.21 15.59 -13.07
N ASP A 11 -12.48 14.58 -13.54
CA ASP A 11 -12.01 13.45 -12.71
C ASP A 11 -11.17 13.94 -11.52
N GLN A 12 -10.24 14.89 -11.76
CA GLN A 12 -9.45 15.53 -10.70
C GLN A 12 -10.28 16.36 -9.70
N ILE A 13 -11.41 16.94 -10.11
CA ILE A 13 -12.29 17.67 -9.20
C ILE A 13 -13.13 16.70 -8.40
N TYR A 14 -13.70 15.68 -9.04
CA TYR A 14 -14.50 14.67 -8.37
C TYR A 14 -13.67 13.73 -7.49
N SER A 15 -12.35 13.68 -7.69
CA SER A 15 -11.45 13.02 -6.75
C SER A 15 -11.31 13.79 -5.45
N THR A 16 -11.50 15.11 -5.41
CA THR A 16 -11.44 15.85 -4.14
C THR A 16 -12.63 15.49 -3.22
N HIS A 17 -12.33 15.09 -1.99
CA HIS A 17 -13.32 14.73 -0.96
C HIS A 17 -13.15 15.63 0.28
N ASP A 18 -14.28 16.06 0.85
CA ASP A 18 -14.32 16.91 2.07
C ASP A 18 -13.71 16.22 3.31
N THR A 19 -13.48 14.90 3.25
CA THR A 19 -12.88 14.09 4.30
C THR A 19 -11.78 13.22 3.71
N GLU A 20 -10.69 13.88 3.33
CA GLU A 20 -9.43 13.22 3.01
C GLU A 20 -8.62 13.10 4.31
N ILE A 21 -8.34 11.85 4.70
CA ILE A 21 -7.28 11.57 5.67
C ILE A 21 -5.94 11.96 5.02
N ASP A 22 -5.03 12.57 5.77
CA ASP A 22 -3.68 12.86 5.24
C ASP A 22 -2.77 11.62 5.30
N CYS A 23 -1.62 11.70 4.61
CA CYS A 23 -0.66 10.59 4.54
C CYS A 23 -0.11 10.20 5.93
N GLU A 24 0.02 11.14 6.86
CA GLU A 24 0.55 10.84 8.22
C GLU A 24 -0.46 10.02 9.00
N THR A 25 -1.70 10.50 9.06
CA THR A 25 -2.80 9.83 9.74
C THR A 25 -3.09 8.47 9.11
N LEU A 26 -3.00 8.34 7.77
CA LEU A 26 -3.15 7.05 7.10
C LEU A 26 -2.05 6.06 7.55
N ARG A 27 -0.78 6.48 7.56
CA ARG A 27 0.33 5.62 7.97
C ARG A 27 0.19 5.09 9.39
N GLU A 28 -0.37 5.88 10.30
CA GLU A 28 -0.65 5.44 11.68
C GLU A 28 -1.69 4.32 11.75
N ILE A 29 -2.71 4.36 10.89
CA ILE A 29 -3.83 3.39 10.93
C ILE A 29 -3.68 2.24 9.93
N LEU A 30 -2.75 2.35 8.99
CA LEU A 30 -2.53 1.39 7.91
C LEU A 30 -2.28 -0.05 8.40
N PRO A 31 -1.50 -0.31 9.48
CA PRO A 31 -1.31 -1.66 9.99
C PRO A 31 -2.63 -2.30 10.48
N VAL A 32 -3.43 -1.53 11.22
CA VAL A 32 -4.73 -1.99 11.73
C VAL A 32 -5.70 -2.27 10.59
N TYR A 33 -5.63 -1.45 9.53
CA TYR A 33 -6.41 -1.65 8.32
C TYR A 33 -6.04 -2.96 7.61
N VAL A 34 -4.75 -3.24 7.42
CA VAL A 34 -4.27 -4.49 6.80
C VAL A 34 -4.66 -5.72 7.62
N ASP A 35 -4.55 -5.67 8.95
CA ASP A 35 -4.99 -6.76 9.82
C ASP A 35 -6.50 -7.04 9.66
N ALA A 36 -7.30 -5.98 9.56
CA ALA A 36 -8.75 -6.09 9.34
C ALA A 36 -9.08 -6.67 7.96
N GLU A 37 -8.32 -6.34 6.92
CA GLU A 37 -8.49 -6.93 5.58
C GLU A 37 -8.21 -8.43 5.55
N ILE A 38 -7.16 -8.87 6.26
CA ILE A 38 -6.76 -10.29 6.32
C ILE A 38 -7.76 -11.10 7.14
N THR A 39 -8.16 -10.61 8.30
CA THR A 39 -9.09 -11.31 9.21
C THR A 39 -10.54 -11.31 8.68
N GLY A 40 -10.92 -10.29 7.91
CA GLY A 40 -12.29 -10.09 7.40
C GLY A 40 -12.66 -10.81 6.10
N ASN A 41 -11.79 -11.69 5.57
CA ASN A 41 -11.96 -12.41 4.29
C ASN A 41 -12.22 -11.48 3.08
N GLY A 42 -11.83 -10.21 3.12
CA GLY A 42 -12.12 -9.22 2.08
C GLY A 42 -13.60 -9.01 1.75
N ARG A 43 -14.52 -9.53 2.58
CA ARG A 43 -15.98 -9.54 2.33
C ARG A 43 -16.80 -8.90 3.44
N THR A 44 -16.18 -8.61 4.58
CA THR A 44 -16.84 -7.85 5.63
C THR A 44 -16.82 -6.39 5.19
N PRO A 45 -17.97 -5.71 5.06
CA PRO A 45 -17.98 -4.28 4.77
C PRO A 45 -17.29 -3.61 5.95
N LEU A 46 -16.03 -3.25 5.74
CA LEU A 46 -15.28 -2.32 6.56
C LEU A 46 -16.12 -1.04 6.47
N GLY A 47 -17.01 -0.85 7.44
CA GLY A 47 -18.12 0.13 7.35
C GLY A 47 -17.64 1.56 7.13
N ASP A 48 -18.56 2.52 7.10
CA ASP A 48 -18.34 3.93 6.71
C ASP A 48 -17.08 4.61 7.30
N ARG A 49 -16.55 4.11 8.42
CA ARG A 49 -15.31 4.58 9.07
C ARG A 49 -14.02 4.35 8.28
N LEU A 50 -14.01 3.43 7.31
CA LEU A 50 -12.82 3.11 6.50
C LEU A 50 -12.90 3.64 5.06
N VAL A 51 -14.01 4.27 4.70
CA VAL A 51 -14.16 4.98 3.43
C VAL A 51 -13.01 5.98 3.21
N PRO A 52 -12.60 6.81 4.21
CA PRO A 52 -11.49 7.74 4.04
C PRO A 52 -10.16 7.07 3.67
N VAL A 53 -9.89 5.88 4.21
CA VAL A 53 -8.68 5.09 3.90
C VAL A 53 -8.70 4.65 2.43
N THR A 54 -9.80 4.05 1.99
CA THR A 54 -9.93 3.58 0.61
C THR A 54 -9.88 4.72 -0.40
N VAL A 55 -10.43 5.89 -0.05
CA VAL A 55 -10.37 7.09 -0.88
C VAL A 55 -8.92 7.60 -0.99
N HIS A 56 -8.19 7.68 0.12
CA HIS A 56 -6.80 8.13 0.08
C HIS A 56 -5.89 7.17 -0.70
N LEU A 57 -6.03 5.85 -0.49
CA LEU A 57 -5.27 4.84 -1.23
C LEU A 57 -5.54 4.88 -2.74
N ALA A 58 -6.75 5.31 -3.16
CA ALA A 58 -7.06 5.50 -4.57
C ALA A 58 -6.40 6.75 -5.18
N GLN A 59 -5.95 7.70 -4.35
CA GLN A 59 -5.46 9.01 -4.78
C GLN A 59 -3.96 9.21 -4.57
N CYS A 60 -3.38 8.56 -3.57
CA CYS A 60 -1.97 8.68 -3.21
C CYS A 60 -1.20 7.41 -3.61
N PRO A 61 -0.37 7.45 -4.67
CA PRO A 61 0.41 6.30 -5.12
C PRO A 61 1.38 5.78 -4.04
N ASP A 62 2.03 6.68 -3.30
CA ASP A 62 3.02 6.31 -2.28
C ASP A 62 2.36 5.51 -1.14
N CYS A 63 1.21 5.97 -0.65
CA CYS A 63 0.46 5.24 0.38
C CYS A 63 -0.14 3.93 -0.15
N ALA A 64 -0.51 3.87 -1.44
CA ALA A 64 -0.97 2.64 -2.08
C ALA A 64 0.16 1.59 -2.17
N GLU A 65 1.39 2.03 -2.46
CA GLU A 65 2.56 1.16 -2.47
C GLU A 65 2.87 0.62 -1.07
N GLU A 66 2.89 1.49 -0.05
CA GLU A 66 3.08 1.09 1.35
C GLU A 66 2.01 0.08 1.79
N HIS A 67 0.74 0.32 1.44
CA HIS A 67 -0.36 -0.62 1.70
C HIS A 67 -0.12 -1.98 1.05
N ALA A 68 0.21 -2.00 -0.25
CA ALA A 68 0.42 -3.23 -1.00
C ALA A 68 1.59 -4.05 -0.44
N ALA A 69 2.69 -3.38 -0.06
CA ALA A 69 3.84 -4.01 0.57
C ALA A 69 3.45 -4.63 1.92
N LEU A 70 2.76 -3.86 2.77
CA LEU A 70 2.35 -4.32 4.10
C LEU A 70 1.36 -5.49 4.01
N LEU A 71 0.38 -5.42 3.11
CA LEU A 71 -0.57 -6.51 2.86
C LEU A 71 0.13 -7.78 2.36
N THR A 72 1.16 -7.65 1.53
CA THR A 72 1.96 -8.77 1.05
C THR A 72 2.68 -9.47 2.21
N VAL A 73 3.37 -8.70 3.06
CA VAL A 73 4.06 -9.23 4.23
C VAL A 73 3.08 -9.89 5.20
N ALA A 74 1.95 -9.24 5.46
CA ALA A 74 0.97 -9.75 6.40
C ALA A 74 0.27 -11.03 5.90
N ARG A 75 0.08 -11.18 4.58
CA ARG A 75 -0.33 -12.46 3.97
C ARG A 75 0.72 -13.55 4.13
N MET A 76 2.00 -13.25 3.87
CA MET A 76 3.09 -14.20 4.10
C MET A 76 3.15 -14.64 5.57
N LEU A 77 2.91 -13.72 6.51
CA LEU A 77 2.84 -14.04 7.93
C LEU A 77 1.66 -14.98 8.24
N ALA A 78 0.47 -14.69 7.71
CA ALA A 78 -0.72 -15.52 7.89
C ALA A 78 -0.53 -16.94 7.32
N ASP A 79 0.17 -17.06 6.19
CA ASP A 79 0.47 -18.34 5.53
C ASP A 79 1.69 -19.06 6.12
N GLY A 80 2.37 -18.47 7.11
CA GLY A 80 3.60 -19.03 7.69
C GLY A 80 4.79 -19.06 6.72
N ALA A 81 4.75 -18.24 5.66
CA ALA A 81 5.69 -18.22 4.55
C ALA A 81 6.70 -17.06 4.64
N LEU A 82 6.82 -16.39 5.80
CA LEU A 82 7.83 -15.35 5.97
C LEU A 82 9.25 -15.93 5.77
N PRO A 83 10.06 -15.33 4.89
CA PRO A 83 11.46 -15.73 4.75
C PRO A 83 12.20 -15.53 6.07
N GLN A 84 13.09 -16.46 6.40
CA GLN A 84 13.98 -16.32 7.54
C GLN A 84 14.93 -15.15 7.30
N ALA A 85 15.13 -14.32 8.32
CA ALA A 85 15.96 -13.10 8.22
C ALA A 85 17.37 -13.42 7.75
N GLU A 86 17.93 -14.55 8.19
CA GLU A 86 19.24 -15.06 7.80
C GLU A 86 19.34 -15.32 6.29
N LYS A 87 18.26 -15.77 5.66
CA LYS A 87 18.21 -16.06 4.23
C LYS A 87 18.12 -14.79 3.38
N LEU A 88 17.45 -13.75 3.89
CA LEU A 88 17.40 -12.45 3.24
C LEU A 88 18.75 -11.74 3.30
N LEU A 89 19.41 -11.76 4.48
CA LEU A 89 20.74 -11.18 4.66
C LEU A 89 21.77 -11.80 3.72
N ALA A 90 21.74 -13.13 3.57
CA ALA A 90 22.62 -13.82 2.63
C ALA A 90 22.44 -13.39 1.16
N THR A 91 21.24 -12.95 0.77
CA THR A 91 20.96 -12.48 -0.60
C THR A 91 21.61 -11.11 -0.86
N PHE A 92 21.61 -10.22 0.13
CA PHE A 92 22.27 -8.91 0.02
C PHE A 92 23.81 -9.01 0.05
N GLU A 93 24.35 -9.97 0.82
CA GLU A 93 25.79 -10.26 0.84
C GLU A 93 26.29 -10.80 -0.50
N GLU A 94 25.49 -11.60 -1.20
CA GLU A 94 25.80 -12.10 -2.56
C GLU A 94 25.75 -10.99 -3.62
N GLU A 95 24.80 -10.05 -3.54
CA GLU A 95 24.70 -8.92 -4.47
C GLU A 95 25.88 -7.93 -4.35
N GLU A 96 26.40 -7.70 -3.13
CA GLU A 96 27.57 -6.84 -2.89
C GLU A 96 28.86 -7.42 -3.53
N THR A 97 28.98 -8.76 -3.61
CA THR A 97 30.13 -9.40 -4.26
C THR A 97 30.16 -9.26 -5.78
N LEU A 98 29.00 -9.07 -6.42
CA LEU A 98 28.90 -8.95 -7.89
C LEU A 98 29.18 -7.53 -8.41
N GLU A 99 29.00 -6.50 -7.58
CA GLU A 99 29.33 -5.11 -7.95
C GLU A 99 30.80 -4.73 -7.63
N GLY A 100 31.49 -5.54 -6.81
CA GLY A 100 32.90 -5.33 -6.43
C GLY A 100 33.94 -5.90 -7.40
N GLU A 101 33.53 -6.71 -8.39
CA GLU A 101 34.43 -7.35 -9.36
C GLU A 101 34.40 -6.63 -10.72
N VAL A 102 34.72 -5.33 -10.73
CA VAL A 102 35.07 -4.59 -11.95
C VAL A 102 36.56 -4.23 -11.89
N VAL A 103 37.35 -5.03 -12.61
CA VAL A 103 38.80 -4.84 -12.86
C VAL A 103 39.06 -3.57 -13.66
#